data_AF-A0A963N890-F1
#
_entry.id   AF-A0A963N890-F1
#
_cell.length_a   1.000
_cell.length_b   1.000
_cell.length_c   1.000
_cell.angle_alpha   90.00
_cell.angle_beta   90.00
_cell.angle_gamma   90.00
#
_symmetry.space_group_name_H-M   'P 1'
#
loop_
_entity.id
_entity.type
_entity.pdbx_description
1 polymer ?
#
loop_
_entity_poly.entity_id
_entity_poly.type
_entity_poly.pdbx_seq_one_letter_code
_entity_poly.pdbx_strand_id
1 'polypeptide(L)'
;NPWDRIVSMWATKWWHRSSELDDCCSFDEFIKNIKPHPHERYNTLFYHQILNEEMDSILRFETLREDFARMLNSVGADDVPLPHVEKREHAHYTTMYNAAERRSVFERFHADIVQFNYC
;
A
#
# COMPACT_ATOMS: atom_id res chain seq x y z
N ASN A 1 -4.60 0.64 -3.13
CA ASN A 1 -5.63 0.17 -2.17
C ASN A 1 -5.02 -0.06 -0.77
N PRO A 2 -5.53 0.55 0.32
CA PRO A 2 -5.03 0.37 1.68
C PRO A 2 -5.13 -1.07 2.24
N TRP A 3 -6.22 -1.79 1.97
CA TRP A 3 -6.40 -3.18 2.45
C TRP A 3 -5.37 -4.12 1.84
N ASP A 4 -5.14 -4.00 0.53
CA ASP A 4 -4.16 -4.80 -0.20
C ASP A 4 -2.73 -4.50 0.26
N ARG A 5 -2.42 -3.21 0.49
CA ARG A 5 -1.14 -2.76 1.03
C ARG A 5 -0.82 -3.40 2.38
N ILE A 6 -1.77 -3.43 3.31
CA ILE A 6 -1.58 -4.04 4.64
C ILE A 6 -1.34 -5.55 4.54
N VAL A 7 -2.05 -6.26 3.66
CA VAL A 7 -1.83 -7.70 3.44
C VAL A 7 -0.45 -7.95 2.86
N SER A 8 -0.02 -7.14 1.89
CA SER A 8 1.34 -7.22 1.34
C SER A 8 2.41 -6.99 2.42
N MET A 9 2.23 -5.97 3.27
CA MET A 9 3.14 -5.69 4.40
C MET A 9 3.19 -6.83 5.42
N TRP A 10 2.06 -7.45 5.71
CA TRP A 10 1.97 -8.61 6.60
C TRP A 10 2.68 -9.83 6.02
N ALA A 11 2.38 -10.16 4.76
CA ALA A 11 2.89 -11.35 4.07
C ALA A 11 4.40 -11.30 3.81
N THR A 12 4.95 -10.12 3.55
CA THR A 12 6.40 -9.95 3.28
C THR A 12 7.26 -9.96 4.54
N LYS A 13 6.66 -9.84 5.72
CA LYS A 13 7.32 -9.65 7.02
C LYS A 13 8.25 -8.42 7.14
N TRP A 14 8.37 -7.59 6.09
CA TRP A 14 9.27 -6.43 6.04
C TRP A 14 8.90 -5.32 7.04
N TRP A 15 7.63 -5.25 7.47
CA TRP A 15 7.12 -4.25 8.43
C TRP A 15 6.93 -4.79 9.85
N HIS A 16 7.35 -6.03 10.12
CA HIS A 16 7.29 -6.56 11.47
C HIS A 16 8.42 -5.93 12.30
N ARG A 17 8.11 -5.52 13.55
CA ARG A 17 9.11 -4.95 14.45
C ARG A 17 10.02 -6.08 14.92
N SER A 18 11.34 -5.93 14.71
CA SER A 18 12.46 -6.68 15.29
C SER A 18 12.10 -8.07 15.88
N SER A 19 12.53 -9.12 15.16
CA SER A 19 12.66 -10.58 15.42
C SER A 19 12.21 -11.25 16.74
N GLU A 20 11.94 -10.56 17.83
CA GLU A 20 11.61 -11.13 19.14
C GLU A 20 10.08 -11.23 19.40
N LEU A 21 9.24 -10.57 18.60
CA LEU A 21 7.77 -10.60 18.70
C LEU A 21 7.08 -11.36 17.53
N ASP A 22 7.89 -11.93 16.63
CA ASP A 22 7.51 -12.24 15.25
C ASP A 22 6.61 -13.46 15.05
N ASP A 23 6.51 -14.35 16.05
CA ASP A 23 5.71 -15.58 15.94
C ASP A 23 4.37 -15.53 16.70
N CYS A 24 4.14 -14.48 17.51
CA CYS A 24 2.93 -14.37 18.34
C CYS A 24 2.01 -13.19 17.98
N CYS A 25 2.46 -12.27 17.12
CA CYS A 25 1.64 -11.12 16.72
C CYS A 25 0.46 -11.59 15.87
N SER A 26 -0.77 -11.26 16.27
CA SER A 26 -1.95 -11.48 15.43
C SER A 26 -2.05 -10.44 14.32
N PHE A 27 -2.79 -10.75 13.25
CA PHE A 27 -3.03 -9.80 12.15
C PHE A 27 -3.73 -8.51 12.63
N ASP A 28 -4.66 -8.62 13.57
CA ASP A 28 -5.32 -7.47 14.21
C ASP A 28 -4.34 -6.60 15.01
N GLU A 29 -3.44 -7.22 15.79
CA GLU A 29 -2.39 -6.48 16.50
C GLU A 29 -1.44 -5.77 15.53
N PHE A 30 -1.12 -6.41 14.40
CA PHE A 30 -0.33 -5.80 13.34
C PHE A 30 -1.01 -4.54 12.78
N ILE A 31 -2.29 -4.61 12.41
CA ILE A 31 -3.06 -3.46 11.89
C ILE A 31 -3.03 -2.28 12.88
N LYS A 32 -3.19 -2.57 14.18
CA LYS A 32 -3.22 -1.53 15.22
C LYS A 32 -1.85 -0.88 15.42
N ASN A 33 -0.78 -1.67 15.37
CA ASN A 33 0.57 -1.27 15.74
C ASN A 33 1.49 -0.92 14.57
N ILE A 34 0.99 -1.00 13.33
CA ILE A 34 1.78 -0.71 12.14
C ILE A 34 2.32 0.72 12.17
N LYS A 35 3.60 0.85 11.85
CA LYS A 35 4.31 2.13 11.76
C LYS A 35 4.99 2.24 10.39
N PRO A 36 5.26 3.47 9.91
CA PRO A 36 6.13 3.67 8.77
C PRO A 36 7.44 2.92 8.96
N HIS A 37 7.98 2.38 7.86
CA HIS A 37 9.29 1.73 7.90
C HIS A 37 10.36 2.78 8.24
N PRO A 38 11.46 2.44 8.95
CA PRO A 38 12.52 3.41 9.27
C PRO A 38 13.15 4.13 8.06
N HIS A 39 13.04 3.52 6.87
CA HIS A 39 13.51 4.09 5.60
C HIS A 39 12.40 4.68 4.73
N GLU A 40 11.18 4.79 5.25
CA GLU A 40 10.10 5.49 4.54
C GLU A 40 10.36 7.00 4.62
N ARG A 41 10.38 7.67 3.45
CA ARG A 41 10.84 9.04 3.27
C ARG A 41 10.00 10.06 4.06
N TYR A 42 8.69 9.87 4.08
CA TYR A 42 7.74 10.83 4.63
C TYR A 42 7.38 10.56 6.10
N ASN A 43 7.98 9.53 6.68
CA ASN A 43 7.63 8.94 7.97
C ASN A 43 6.11 8.84 8.20
N THR A 44 5.36 8.44 7.16
CA THR A 44 3.90 8.27 7.22
C THR A 44 3.42 7.10 6.37
N LEU A 45 2.32 6.48 6.83
CA LEU A 45 1.58 5.49 6.05
C LEU A 45 0.46 6.12 5.23
N PHE A 46 0.17 7.40 5.43
CA PHE A 46 -1.02 8.05 4.92
C PHE A 46 -0.70 8.89 3.68
N TYR A 47 -1.26 8.52 2.55
CA TYR A 47 -0.93 9.18 1.28
C TYR A 47 -1.47 10.61 1.22
N HIS A 48 -2.63 10.91 1.82
CA HIS A 48 -3.17 12.27 1.91
C HIS A 48 -2.22 13.25 2.60
N GLN A 49 -1.30 12.77 3.45
CA GLN A 49 -0.30 13.61 4.12
C GLN A 49 0.90 13.91 3.22
N ILE A 50 1.19 13.03 2.25
CA ILE A 50 2.29 13.17 1.29
C ILE A 50 1.86 14.06 0.12
N LEU A 51 0.59 13.98 -0.29
CA LEU A 51 0.05 14.74 -1.42
C LEU A 51 0.00 16.26 -1.22
N ASN A 52 0.43 16.76 -0.06
CA ASN A 52 0.67 18.18 0.12
C ASN A 52 2.01 18.63 -0.51
N GLU A 53 2.84 17.70 -0.99
CA GLU A 53 4.02 18.00 -1.79
C GLU A 53 3.67 18.12 -3.29
N GLU A 54 4.44 18.95 -3.99
CA GLU A 54 4.31 19.12 -5.43
C GLU A 54 4.78 17.84 -6.14
N MET A 55 3.87 17.17 -6.83
CA MET A 55 4.16 15.95 -7.60
C MET A 55 3.68 16.11 -9.04
N ASP A 56 4.53 15.75 -10.00
CA ASP A 56 4.19 15.80 -11.43
C ASP A 56 3.15 14.75 -11.82
N SER A 57 3.12 13.62 -11.12
CA SER A 57 2.22 12.50 -11.42
C SER A 57 2.03 11.56 -10.23
N ILE A 58 0.82 11.00 -10.10
CA ILE A 58 0.46 9.98 -9.12
C ILE A 58 -0.07 8.75 -9.88
N LEU A 59 0.56 7.60 -9.65
CA LEU A 59 0.24 6.33 -10.30
C LEU A 59 -0.45 5.39 -9.31
N ARG A 60 -1.46 4.65 -9.74
CA ARG A 60 -2.14 3.63 -8.93
C ARG A 60 -1.58 2.24 -9.25
N PHE A 61 -1.47 1.38 -8.25
CA PHE A 61 -0.96 0.02 -8.44
C PHE A 61 -1.91 -0.81 -9.33
N GLU A 62 -3.21 -0.60 -9.17
CA GLU A 62 -4.29 -1.32 -9.86
C GLU A 62 -4.35 -0.99 -11.36
N THR A 63 -3.89 0.19 -11.75
CA THR A 63 -3.84 0.69 -13.13
C THR A 63 -2.41 1.08 -13.53
N LEU A 64 -1.41 0.44 -12.92
CA LEU A 64 -0.02 0.89 -12.97
C LEU A 64 0.51 0.93 -14.40
N ARG A 65 0.11 -0.03 -15.24
CA ARG A 65 0.56 -0.12 -16.63
C ARG A 65 0.03 1.06 -17.45
N GLU A 66 -1.26 1.33 -17.34
CA GLU A 66 -1.95 2.40 -18.06
C GLU A 66 -1.50 3.77 -17.55
N ASP A 67 -1.37 3.94 -16.23
CA ASP A 67 -0.92 5.18 -15.60
C ASP A 67 0.53 5.49 -15.99
N PHE A 68 1.40 4.48 -15.99
CA PHE A 68 2.81 4.63 -16.36
C PHE A 68 2.97 5.02 -17.83
N ALA A 69 2.19 4.42 -18.74
CA ALA A 69 2.19 4.82 -20.15
C ALA A 69 1.74 6.28 -20.34
N ARG A 70 0.71 6.72 -19.59
CA ARG A 70 0.26 8.13 -19.61
C ARG A 70 1.33 9.08 -19.09
N MET A 71 2.02 8.71 -18.01
CA MET A 71 3.13 9.48 -17.47
C MET A 71 4.29 9.60 -18.47
N LEU A 72 4.72 8.50 -19.11
CA LEU A 72 5.76 8.52 -20.15
C LEU A 72 5.42 9.48 -21.29
N ASN A 73 4.18 9.43 -21.78
CA ASN A 73 3.70 10.33 -22.81
C ASN A 73 3.77 11.81 -22.35
N SER A 74 3.40 12.11 -21.10
CA SER A 74 3.44 13.48 -20.56
C SER A 74 4.86 14.08 -20.50
N VAL A 75 5.89 13.24 -20.38
CA VAL A 75 7.30 13.67 -20.36
C VAL A 75 8.00 13.52 -21.71
N GLY A 76 7.28 13.11 -22.76
CA GLY A 76 7.83 12.91 -24.11
C GLY A 76 8.78 11.70 -24.22
N ALA A 77 8.61 10.70 -23.37
CA ALA A 77 9.39 9.46 -23.40
C ALA A 77 8.68 8.37 -24.21
N ASP A 78 9.47 7.44 -24.75
CA ASP A 78 8.95 6.28 -25.46
C ASP A 78 8.13 5.37 -24.54
N ASP A 79 7.07 4.78 -25.09
CA ASP A 79 6.25 3.82 -24.35
C ASP A 79 7.00 2.50 -24.14
N VAL A 80 7.63 2.36 -22.97
CA VAL A 80 8.36 1.16 -22.59
C VAL A 80 7.49 0.22 -21.73
N PRO A 81 7.58 -1.11 -21.95
CA PRO A 81 6.87 -2.07 -21.13
C PRO A 81 7.42 -2.06 -19.70
N LEU A 82 6.53 -2.16 -18.71
CA LEU A 82 6.90 -2.26 -17.31
C LEU A 82 7.07 -3.75 -16.95
N PRO A 83 8.29 -4.24 -16.73
CA PRO A 83 8.51 -5.66 -16.48
C PRO A 83 7.98 -6.05 -15.10
N HIS A 84 7.17 -7.12 -15.05
CA HIS A 84 6.64 -7.67 -13.80
C HIS A 84 7.51 -8.82 -13.30
N VAL A 85 8.74 -8.50 -12.87
CA VAL A 85 9.77 -9.50 -12.50
C VAL A 85 9.41 -10.25 -11.21
N GLU A 86 8.91 -9.52 -10.20
CA GLU A 86 8.61 -10.07 -8.87
C GLU A 86 7.12 -10.44 -8.73
N LYS A 87 6.60 -11.25 -9.66
CA LYS A 87 5.22 -11.73 -9.57
C LYS A 87 5.14 -12.88 -8.57
N ARG A 88 4.58 -12.63 -7.39
CA ARG A 88 4.19 -13.68 -6.44
C ARG A 88 2.72 -14.02 -6.62
N GLU A 89 2.34 -15.29 -6.43
CA GLU A 89 0.94 -15.64 -6.25
C GLU A 89 0.60 -15.51 -4.77
N HIS A 90 -0.47 -14.78 -4.48
CA HIS A 90 -0.95 -14.52 -3.12
C HIS A 90 -2.46 -14.78 -3.15
N ALA A 91 -3.02 -15.33 -2.08
CA ALA A 91 -4.46 -15.36 -1.92
C ALA A 91 -5.01 -13.92 -1.98
N HIS A 92 -6.17 -13.73 -2.62
CA HIS A 92 -6.82 -12.42 -2.69
C HIS A 92 -6.95 -11.84 -1.27
N TYR A 93 -6.49 -10.61 -1.05
CA TYR A 93 -6.48 -9.95 0.26
C TYR A 93 -7.84 -9.99 0.97
N THR A 94 -8.94 -10.10 0.22
CA THR A 94 -10.31 -10.19 0.74
C THR A 94 -10.55 -11.40 1.63
N THR A 95 -9.78 -12.49 1.50
CA THR A 95 -9.91 -13.69 2.34
C THR A 95 -9.12 -13.59 3.64
N MET A 96 -8.24 -12.59 3.78
CA MET A 96 -7.40 -12.41 4.96
C MET A 96 -8.11 -11.64 6.09
N TYR A 97 -9.14 -10.86 5.76
CA TYR A 97 -9.82 -10.00 6.73
C TYR A 97 -11.15 -10.57 7.21
N ASN A 98 -11.37 -10.53 8.52
CA ASN A 98 -12.70 -10.53 9.11
C ASN A 98 -13.33 -9.11 9.08
N ALA A 99 -14.63 -9.02 9.40
CA ALA A 99 -15.37 -7.75 9.35
C ALA A 99 -14.81 -6.67 10.30
N ALA A 100 -14.28 -7.07 11.46
CA ALA A 100 -13.70 -6.13 12.42
C ALA A 100 -12.37 -5.58 11.91
N GLU A 101 -11.50 -6.42 11.35
CA GLU A 101 -10.21 -6.01 10.79
C GLU A 101 -10.38 -5.10 9.57
N ARG A 102 -11.36 -5.39 8.69
CA ARG A 102 -11.69 -4.48 7.57
C ARG A 102 -12.08 -3.10 8.08
N ARG A 103 -12.89 -3.06 9.14
CA ARG A 103 -13.31 -1.79 9.77
C ARG A 103 -12.13 -1.06 10.41
N SER A 104 -11.23 -1.78 11.09
CA SER A 104 -10.01 -1.18 11.67
C SER A 104 -9.14 -0.51 10.60
N VAL A 105 -8.96 -1.16 9.43
CA VAL A 105 -8.24 -0.54 8.30
C VAL A 105 -9.01 0.66 7.75
N PHE A 106 -10.34 0.54 7.58
CA PHE A 106 -11.16 1.65 7.10
C PHE A 106 -11.06 2.89 8.01
N GLU A 107 -11.25 2.72 9.31
CA GLU A 107 -11.18 3.81 10.29
C GLU A 107 -9.79 4.46 10.29
N ARG A 108 -8.73 3.66 10.21
CA ARG A 108 -7.35 4.14 10.20
C ARG A 108 -6.98 4.92 8.94
N PHE A 109 -7.40 4.43 7.77
CA PHE A 109 -7.05 5.00 6.46
C PHE A 109 -8.21 5.79 5.83
N HIS A 110 -9.20 6.21 6.62
CA HIS A 110 -10.44 6.83 6.14
C HIS A 110 -10.18 8.00 5.17
N ALA A 111 -9.27 8.91 5.52
CA ALA A 111 -8.93 10.06 4.69
C ALA A 111 -8.38 9.64 3.31
N ASP A 112 -7.49 8.65 3.27
CA ASP A 112 -6.97 8.12 2.00
C ASP A 112 -8.09 7.43 1.21
N ILE A 113 -8.89 6.59 1.86
CA ILE A 113 -9.97 5.83 1.22
C ILE A 113 -10.96 6.77 0.53
N VAL A 114 -11.38 7.83 1.23
CA VAL A 114 -12.27 8.86 0.69
C VAL A 114 -11.60 9.65 -0.41
N GLN A 115 -10.36 10.12 -0.22
CA GLN A 115 -9.67 10.94 -1.21
C GLN A 115 -9.41 10.20 -2.53
N PHE A 116 -9.11 8.90 -2.46
CA PHE A 116 -8.78 8.10 -3.65
C PHE A 116 -9.96 7.28 -4.19
N ASN A 117 -11.14 7.38 -3.57
CA ASN A 117 -12.35 6.64 -3.91
C ASN A 117 -12.16 5.12 -3.90
N TYR A 118 -11.54 4.59 -2.84
CA TYR A 118 -11.52 3.14 -2.61
C TYR A 118 -12.83 2.69 -1.94
N CYS A 119 -13.39 1.55 -2.36
CA CYS A 119 -14.64 0.97 -1.85
C CYS A 119 -14.40 -0.45 -1.30
#